data_AF-A0A7X6V9X6-F1
#
_entry.id   AF-A0A7X6V9X6-F1
#
_cell.length_a   1.000
_cell.length_b   1.000
_cell.length_c   1.000
_cell.angle_alpha   90.00
_cell.angle_beta   90.00
_cell.angle_gamma   90.00
#
_symmetry.space_group_name_H-M   'P 1'
#
loop_
_entity.id
_entity.type
_entity.pdbx_description
1 polymer ?
#
loop_
_entity_poly.entity_id
_entity_poly.type
_entity_poly.pdbx_seq_one_letter_code
_entity_poly.pdbx_strand_id
1 'polypeptide(L)'
;MMIKELFVQNVGREIETVVKADDLRNVDLEIREYVITNEIDRKIGDLFSEYGRSSTINGVWIHGFFGSGKSHLLKILSYVFENRRLDDGTTAAEIFASKTKDSMVRADIDRVSKIPSESILFNIDHQATISHNEEKDSVLLVFYKVFYDHLGFYGTQAHIAEFEWWVRFRKNIYEEFKERFFLHTGKAWIEERRNYFDPDVVDGVAASLAELLDRDESDFLNIFEDIEAKQSLSVEDLTN
;
A
#
# COMPACT_ATOMS: atom_id res chain seq x y z
N MET A 1 -40.43 5.91 29.06
CA MET A 1 -39.35 5.23 28.33
C MET A 1 -39.39 5.71 26.90
N MET A 2 -38.39 6.47 26.46
CA MET A 2 -38.31 6.88 25.06
C MET A 2 -37.67 5.76 24.26
N ILE A 3 -38.18 5.44 23.06
CA ILE A 3 -37.63 4.38 22.20
C ILE A 3 -36.12 4.56 21.95
N LYS A 4 -35.64 5.81 21.87
CA LYS A 4 -34.21 6.15 21.74
C LYS A 4 -33.32 5.57 22.84
N GLU A 5 -33.87 5.35 24.05
CA GLU A 5 -33.13 4.84 25.22
C GLU A 5 -32.90 3.33 25.16
N LEU A 6 -33.53 2.62 24.21
CA LEU A 6 -33.34 1.19 23.99
C LEU A 6 -32.07 0.88 23.17
N PHE A 7 -31.53 1.88 22.46
CA PHE A 7 -30.41 1.67 21.55
C PHE A 7 -29.09 1.95 22.27
N VAL A 8 -28.12 1.05 22.07
CA VAL A 8 -26.73 1.23 22.55
C VAL A 8 -26.07 2.43 21.88
N GLN A 9 -26.43 2.71 20.61
CA GLN A 9 -25.86 3.77 19.80
C GLN A 9 -26.88 4.87 19.50
N ASN A 10 -26.41 6.08 19.24
CA ASN A 10 -27.26 7.22 18.91
C ASN A 10 -28.03 6.97 17.59
N VAL A 11 -29.36 7.02 17.63
CA VAL A 11 -30.23 6.79 16.46
C VAL A 11 -30.24 7.93 15.45
N GLY A 12 -29.81 9.14 15.83
CA GLY A 12 -29.78 10.32 14.96
C GLY A 12 -28.46 10.52 14.21
N ARG A 13 -27.52 9.58 14.33
CA ARG A 13 -26.23 9.64 13.65
C ARG A 13 -26.37 9.42 12.15
N GLU A 14 -25.46 9.99 11.37
CA GLU A 14 -25.38 9.74 9.94
C GLU A 14 -24.86 8.31 9.70
N ILE A 15 -25.51 7.58 8.80
CA ILE A 15 -25.12 6.22 8.43
C ILE A 15 -24.70 6.23 6.98
N GLU A 16 -23.43 5.90 6.73
CA GLU A 16 -22.96 5.68 5.37
C GLU A 16 -23.55 4.39 4.80
N THR A 17 -24.20 4.51 3.65
CA THR A 17 -24.87 3.39 2.98
C THR A 17 -23.91 2.58 2.10
N VAL A 18 -22.78 3.16 1.72
CA VAL A 18 -21.78 2.55 0.83
C VAL A 18 -20.39 2.75 1.43
N VAL A 19 -19.77 1.66 1.85
CA VAL A 19 -18.38 1.67 2.32
C VAL A 19 -17.45 1.81 1.13
N LYS A 20 -16.70 2.91 1.08
CA LYS A 20 -15.54 3.09 0.20
C LYS A 20 -14.31 2.61 0.95
N ALA A 21 -13.65 1.56 0.43
CA ALA A 21 -12.54 0.92 1.14
C ALA A 21 -11.35 1.87 1.35
N ASP A 22 -11.09 2.74 0.37
CA ASP A 22 -10.04 3.75 0.32
C ASP A 22 -10.32 5.03 1.13
N ASP A 23 -11.54 5.20 1.67
CA ASP A 23 -11.92 6.39 2.44
C ASP A 23 -11.63 6.25 3.93
N LEU A 24 -10.62 6.95 4.42
CA LEU A 24 -10.11 6.79 5.79
C LEU A 24 -10.62 7.84 6.80
N ARG A 25 -11.65 8.62 6.45
CA ARG A 25 -12.07 9.78 7.25
C ARG A 25 -12.84 9.42 8.52
N ASN A 26 -13.52 8.27 8.54
CA ASN A 26 -14.45 7.86 9.59
C ASN A 26 -13.97 6.66 10.41
N VAL A 27 -12.65 6.44 10.48
CA VAL A 27 -12.01 5.26 11.11
C VAL A 27 -12.55 4.97 12.51
N ASP A 28 -12.65 5.98 13.38
CA ASP A 28 -13.08 5.82 14.77
C ASP A 28 -14.52 5.28 14.88
N LEU A 29 -15.43 5.87 14.10
CA LEU A 29 -16.83 5.43 14.07
C LEU A 29 -16.94 4.01 13.49
N GLU A 30 -16.27 3.77 12.35
CA GLU A 30 -16.33 2.49 11.63
C GLU A 30 -15.82 1.33 12.51
N ILE A 31 -14.65 1.49 13.14
CA ILE A 31 -14.09 0.43 13.99
C ILE A 31 -14.97 0.18 15.22
N ARG A 32 -15.54 1.22 15.83
CA ARG A 32 -16.39 1.09 17.03
C ARG A 32 -17.74 0.47 16.70
N GLU A 33 -18.31 0.75 15.54
CA GLU A 33 -19.60 0.18 15.13
C GLU A 33 -19.47 -1.22 14.52
N TYR A 34 -18.27 -1.62 14.09
CA TYR A 34 -18.07 -2.95 13.52
C TYR A 34 -18.44 -4.06 14.51
N VAL A 35 -19.23 -5.02 14.05
CA VAL A 35 -19.67 -6.19 14.83
C VAL A 35 -19.00 -7.44 14.30
N ILE A 36 -18.20 -8.09 15.14
CA ILE A 36 -17.60 -9.39 14.84
C ILE A 36 -18.67 -10.47 15.06
N THR A 37 -19.07 -11.15 13.98
CA THR A 37 -19.96 -12.32 14.08
C THR A 37 -19.15 -13.55 14.48
N ASN A 38 -19.81 -14.58 15.01
CA ASN A 38 -19.13 -15.85 15.39
C ASN A 38 -18.39 -16.53 14.22
N GLU A 39 -18.81 -16.30 12.98
CA GLU A 39 -18.12 -16.82 11.80
C GLU A 39 -16.84 -16.04 11.52
N ILE A 40 -16.93 -14.71 11.54
CA ILE A 40 -15.78 -13.83 11.37
C ILE A 40 -14.77 -14.06 12.48
N ASP A 41 -15.21 -14.19 13.74
CA ASP A 41 -14.37 -14.41 14.91
C ASP A 41 -13.45 -15.63 14.76
N ARG A 42 -13.99 -16.73 14.24
CA ARG A 42 -13.20 -17.94 13.95
C ARG A 42 -12.19 -17.71 12.83
N LYS A 43 -12.59 -17.04 11.75
CA LYS A 43 -11.74 -16.78 10.58
C LYS A 43 -10.63 -15.78 10.85
N ILE A 44 -10.90 -14.74 11.65
CA ILE A 44 -9.84 -13.81 12.09
C ILE A 44 -8.87 -14.53 13.04
N GLY A 45 -9.35 -15.46 13.87
CA GLY A 45 -8.47 -16.29 14.69
C GLY A 45 -7.42 -17.04 13.86
N ASP A 46 -7.87 -17.73 12.80
CA ASP A 46 -6.97 -18.41 11.85
C ASP A 46 -5.99 -17.40 11.20
N LEU A 47 -6.51 -16.25 10.72
CA LEU A 47 -5.73 -15.21 10.05
C LEU A 47 -4.61 -14.62 10.95
N PHE A 48 -4.95 -14.16 12.15
CA PHE A 48 -3.99 -13.49 13.04
C PHE A 48 -2.97 -14.49 13.63
N SER A 49 -3.39 -15.74 13.87
CA SER A 49 -2.47 -16.82 14.26
C SER A 49 -1.42 -17.07 13.18
N GLU A 50 -1.84 -17.22 11.91
CA GLU A 50 -0.92 -17.49 10.79
C GLU A 50 -0.05 -16.28 10.43
N TYR A 51 -0.63 -15.07 10.38
CA TYR A 51 0.09 -13.84 10.05
C TYR A 51 1.30 -13.62 10.96
N GLY A 52 1.14 -13.87 12.25
CA GLY A 52 2.20 -13.66 13.20
C GLY A 52 3.19 -14.84 13.36
N ARG A 53 3.01 -15.95 12.65
CA ARG A 53 3.87 -17.14 12.74
C ARG A 53 4.68 -17.39 11.47
N SER A 54 4.19 -16.96 10.31
CA SER A 54 4.78 -17.39 9.05
C SER A 54 6.05 -16.61 8.72
N SER A 55 7.06 -17.34 8.25
CA SER A 55 8.17 -16.81 7.45
C SER A 55 7.85 -16.90 5.95
N THR A 56 6.57 -17.11 5.59
CA THR A 56 6.09 -17.35 4.23
C THR A 56 5.06 -16.32 3.83
N ILE A 57 5.03 -15.98 2.55
CA ILE A 57 4.06 -15.08 1.93
C ILE A 57 2.65 -15.66 2.12
N ASN A 58 1.75 -14.88 2.71
CA ASN A 58 0.38 -15.30 2.98
C ASN A 58 -0.60 -14.46 2.15
N GLY A 59 -1.57 -15.12 1.51
CA GLY A 59 -2.68 -14.49 0.81
C GLY A 59 -4.01 -14.88 1.44
N VAL A 60 -4.95 -13.92 1.51
CA VAL A 60 -6.31 -14.14 2.05
C VAL A 60 -7.35 -13.86 0.98
N TRP A 61 -8.24 -14.81 0.74
CA TRP A 61 -9.36 -14.63 -0.18
C TRP A 61 -10.67 -14.41 0.59
N ILE A 62 -11.22 -13.19 0.55
CA ILE A 62 -12.48 -12.84 1.21
C ILE A 62 -13.64 -12.94 0.19
N HIS A 63 -14.49 -13.96 0.32
CA HIS A 63 -15.63 -14.18 -0.57
C HIS A 63 -16.98 -14.19 0.18
N GLY A 64 -18.08 -13.98 -0.55
CA GLY A 64 -19.43 -13.87 0.04
C GLY A 64 -20.41 -13.06 -0.81
N PHE A 65 -21.70 -13.12 -0.49
CA PHE A 65 -22.77 -12.47 -1.25
C PHE A 65 -22.72 -10.93 -1.20
N PHE A 66 -23.43 -10.26 -2.12
CA PHE A 66 -23.57 -8.81 -2.09
C PHE A 66 -24.19 -8.36 -0.76
N GLY A 67 -23.66 -7.28 -0.17
CA GLY A 67 -24.12 -6.78 1.13
C GLY A 67 -23.62 -7.56 2.35
N SER A 68 -22.80 -8.62 2.18
CA SER A 68 -22.29 -9.41 3.32
C SER A 68 -21.15 -8.75 4.12
N GLY A 69 -20.78 -7.51 3.80
CA GLY A 69 -19.74 -6.76 4.53
C GLY A 69 -18.29 -7.07 4.17
N LYS A 70 -18.00 -7.70 3.02
CA LYS A 70 -16.62 -8.08 2.60
C LYS A 70 -15.66 -6.89 2.57
N SER A 71 -16.01 -5.84 1.82
CA SER A 71 -15.17 -4.64 1.69
C SER A 71 -15.05 -3.89 3.02
N HIS A 72 -16.09 -3.96 3.86
CA HIS A 72 -16.04 -3.41 5.21
C HIS A 72 -15.06 -4.20 6.10
N LEU A 73 -15.09 -5.53 6.08
CA LEU A 73 -14.10 -6.35 6.78
C LEU A 73 -12.68 -6.05 6.31
N LEU A 74 -12.44 -5.96 5.00
CA LEU A 74 -11.13 -5.59 4.44
C LEU A 74 -10.65 -4.23 4.98
N LYS A 75 -11.53 -3.24 4.96
CA LYS A 75 -11.26 -1.88 5.47
C LYS A 75 -10.94 -1.90 6.97
N ILE A 76 -11.74 -2.60 7.77
CA ILE A 76 -11.49 -2.75 9.21
C ILE A 76 -10.16 -3.44 9.49
N LEU A 77 -9.84 -4.52 8.77
CA LEU A 77 -8.57 -5.21 8.90
C LEU A 77 -7.40 -4.27 8.58
N SER A 78 -7.50 -3.40 7.57
CA SER A 78 -6.46 -2.42 7.26
C SER A 78 -6.12 -1.51 8.46
N TYR A 79 -7.14 -1.06 9.20
CA TYR A 79 -6.94 -0.22 10.38
C TYR A 79 -6.25 -0.99 11.52
N VAL A 80 -6.64 -2.26 11.68
CA VAL A 80 -6.15 -3.14 12.74
C VAL A 80 -4.69 -3.53 12.48
N PHE A 81 -4.34 -3.90 11.24
CA PHE A 81 -2.96 -4.25 10.88
C PHE A 81 -2.01 -3.06 11.00
N GLU A 82 -2.41 -1.88 10.52
CA GLU A 82 -1.65 -0.63 10.74
C GLU A 82 -1.64 -0.15 12.19
N ASN A 83 -2.46 -0.76 13.04
CA ASN A 83 -2.66 -0.38 14.43
C ASN A 83 -2.93 1.13 14.60
N ARG A 84 -3.83 1.67 13.77
CA ARG A 84 -4.12 3.11 13.72
C ARG A 84 -4.52 3.64 15.08
N ARG A 85 -3.98 4.81 15.43
CA ARG A 85 -4.40 5.57 16.62
C ARG A 85 -5.75 6.25 16.36
N LEU A 86 -6.61 6.19 17.37
CA LEU A 86 -7.94 6.80 17.37
C LEU A 86 -7.91 8.14 18.15
N ASP A 87 -9.00 8.89 18.06
CA ASP A 87 -9.10 10.25 18.62
C ASP A 87 -8.95 10.29 20.15
N ASP A 88 -9.37 9.23 20.84
CA ASP A 88 -9.26 9.08 22.29
C ASP A 88 -7.90 8.51 22.76
N GLY A 89 -6.98 8.26 21.83
CA GLY A 89 -5.65 7.72 22.09
C GLY A 89 -5.58 6.19 22.15
N THR A 90 -6.72 5.49 22.07
CA THR A 90 -6.72 4.02 21.88
C THR A 90 -6.32 3.66 20.45
N THR A 91 -6.11 2.37 20.18
CA THR A 91 -5.82 1.90 18.81
C THR A 91 -6.96 1.07 18.22
N ALA A 92 -7.00 1.03 16.88
CA ALA A 92 -7.95 0.20 16.15
C ALA A 92 -7.84 -1.28 16.54
N ALA A 93 -6.61 -1.78 16.79
CA ALA A 93 -6.39 -3.14 17.24
C ALA A 93 -6.96 -3.39 18.64
N GLU A 94 -6.77 -2.47 19.59
CA GLU A 94 -7.34 -2.58 20.95
C GLU A 94 -8.87 -2.67 20.92
N ILE A 95 -9.51 -1.79 20.15
CA ILE A 95 -10.97 -1.78 20.00
C ILE A 95 -11.44 -3.08 19.32
N PHE A 96 -10.76 -3.53 18.28
CA PHE A 96 -11.11 -4.77 17.57
C PHE A 96 -10.94 -6.00 18.45
N ALA A 97 -9.85 -6.10 19.20
CA ALA A 97 -9.54 -7.21 20.10
C ALA A 97 -10.51 -7.27 21.31
N SER A 98 -11.09 -6.14 21.72
CA SER A 98 -12.15 -6.11 22.74
C SER A 98 -13.48 -6.71 22.28
N LYS A 99 -13.71 -6.80 20.96
CA LYS A 99 -14.97 -7.29 20.37
C LYS A 99 -15.03 -8.81 20.25
N THR A 100 -13.89 -9.49 20.31
CA THR A 100 -13.83 -10.95 20.42
C THR A 100 -13.99 -11.40 21.87
N LYS A 101 -14.65 -12.55 22.08
CA LYS A 101 -14.71 -13.22 23.39
C LYS A 101 -13.58 -14.23 23.57
N ASP A 102 -12.89 -14.61 22.50
CA ASP A 102 -11.80 -15.57 22.52
C ASP A 102 -10.50 -14.89 22.98
N SER A 103 -9.97 -15.36 24.11
CA SER A 103 -8.74 -14.82 24.68
C SER A 103 -7.50 -15.08 23.83
N MET A 104 -7.48 -16.17 23.06
CA MET A 104 -6.36 -16.49 22.17
C MET A 104 -6.36 -15.55 20.97
N VAL A 105 -7.52 -15.34 20.34
CA VAL A 105 -7.69 -14.40 19.21
C VAL A 105 -7.28 -12.99 19.64
N ARG A 106 -7.71 -12.56 20.84
CA ARG A 106 -7.29 -11.26 21.41
C ARG A 106 -5.76 -11.14 21.52
N ALA A 107 -5.11 -12.15 22.08
CA ALA A 107 -3.66 -12.17 22.24
C ALA A 107 -2.92 -12.15 20.89
N ASP A 108 -3.45 -12.83 19.87
CA ASP A 108 -2.87 -12.81 18.52
C ASP A 108 -3.05 -11.45 17.84
N ILE A 109 -4.21 -10.80 17.95
CA ILE A 109 -4.42 -9.43 17.45
C ILE A 109 -3.44 -8.46 18.12
N ASP A 110 -3.32 -8.49 19.45
CA ASP A 110 -2.41 -7.62 20.21
C ASP A 110 -0.93 -7.85 19.88
N ARG A 111 -0.57 -9.07 19.47
CA ARG A 111 0.78 -9.43 19.08
C ARG A 111 1.09 -8.95 17.66
N VAL A 112 0.18 -9.19 16.72
CA VAL A 112 0.33 -8.79 15.32
C VAL A 112 0.32 -7.27 15.16
N SER A 113 -0.51 -6.55 15.91
CA SER A 113 -0.61 -5.08 15.85
C SER A 113 0.66 -4.34 16.30
N LYS A 114 1.62 -5.04 16.90
CA LYS A 114 2.93 -4.49 17.26
C LYS A 114 3.95 -4.54 16.12
N ILE A 115 3.65 -5.27 15.05
CA ILE A 115 4.48 -5.30 13.84
C ILE A 115 4.21 -4.00 13.07
N PRO A 116 5.22 -3.13 12.86
CA PRO A 116 5.03 -1.93 12.06
C PRO A 116 4.60 -2.32 10.64
N SER A 117 3.45 -1.84 10.21
CA SER A 117 2.91 -2.15 8.88
C SER A 117 2.12 -0.97 8.32
N GLU A 118 2.00 -0.93 7.01
CA GLU A 118 1.16 0.01 6.27
C GLU A 118 0.25 -0.79 5.32
N SER A 119 -1.03 -0.42 5.25
CA SER A 119 -2.02 -1.10 4.40
C SER A 119 -2.35 -0.23 3.19
N ILE A 120 -2.15 -0.79 2.00
CA ILE A 120 -2.50 -0.14 0.76
C ILE A 120 -3.79 -0.75 0.23
N LEU A 121 -4.86 0.05 0.19
CA LEU A 121 -6.17 -0.37 -0.32
C LEU A 121 -6.36 0.18 -1.73
N PHE A 122 -6.60 -0.71 -2.69
CA PHE A 122 -6.80 -0.33 -4.09
C PHE A 122 -7.78 -1.26 -4.79
N ASN A 123 -8.41 -0.73 -5.85
CA ASN A 123 -9.23 -1.51 -6.76
C ASN A 123 -8.40 -1.87 -8.00
N ILE A 124 -8.29 -3.16 -8.31
CA ILE A 124 -7.53 -3.66 -9.47
C ILE A 124 -8.11 -3.09 -10.77
N ASP A 125 -9.43 -3.07 -10.94
CA ASP A 125 -10.09 -2.62 -12.17
C ASP A 125 -9.82 -1.13 -12.47
N HIS A 126 -9.62 -0.32 -11.43
CA HIS A 126 -9.32 1.11 -11.59
C HIS A 126 -7.84 1.38 -11.94
N GLN A 127 -6.95 0.44 -11.57
CA GLN A 127 -5.51 0.58 -11.76
C GLN A 127 -5.02 -0.13 -13.03
N ALA A 128 -5.79 -1.09 -13.55
CA ALA A 128 -5.55 -1.76 -14.81
C ALA A 128 -5.66 -0.75 -15.96
N THR A 129 -4.55 -0.09 -16.28
CA THR A 129 -4.45 0.75 -17.46
C THR A 129 -4.39 -0.20 -18.65
N ILE A 130 -5.52 -0.34 -19.35
CA ILE A 130 -5.74 -1.23 -20.51
C ILE A 130 -4.57 -1.07 -21.50
N SER A 131 -3.56 -1.91 -21.37
CA SER A 131 -2.39 -1.96 -22.25
C SER A 131 -2.32 -3.38 -22.76
N HIS A 132 -2.60 -3.50 -24.05
CA HIS A 132 -2.79 -4.73 -24.79
C HIS A 132 -1.56 -5.66 -24.74
N ASN A 133 -1.79 -6.92 -24.32
CA ASN A 133 -1.41 -8.17 -25.02
C ASN A 133 -0.89 -9.34 -24.17
N GLU A 134 -0.78 -9.24 -22.84
CA GLU A 134 -0.38 -10.40 -22.02
C GLU A 134 -1.22 -10.51 -20.74
N GLU A 135 -2.27 -11.34 -20.80
CA GLU A 135 -3.29 -11.47 -19.74
C GLU A 135 -2.74 -11.96 -18.39
N LYS A 136 -1.56 -12.59 -18.34
CA LYS A 136 -1.03 -13.23 -17.13
C LYS A 136 -0.31 -12.31 -16.15
N ASP A 137 0.32 -11.23 -16.62
CA ASP A 137 1.11 -10.33 -15.76
C ASP A 137 0.36 -9.05 -15.37
N SER A 138 -0.85 -8.84 -15.91
CA SER A 138 -1.66 -7.64 -15.68
C SER A 138 -1.92 -7.34 -14.20
N VAL A 139 -2.20 -8.37 -13.38
CA VAL A 139 -2.43 -8.20 -11.95
C VAL A 139 -1.14 -7.86 -11.22
N LEU A 140 -0.04 -8.57 -11.51
CA LEU A 140 1.26 -8.33 -10.87
C LEU A 140 1.74 -6.91 -11.14
N LEU A 141 1.62 -6.43 -12.39
CA LEU A 141 1.95 -5.06 -12.76
C LEU A 141 1.13 -4.02 -11.99
N VAL A 142 -0.14 -4.29 -11.72
CA VAL A 142 -0.96 -3.42 -10.86
C VAL A 142 -0.43 -3.37 -9.43
N PHE A 143 -0.01 -4.51 -8.86
CA PHE A 143 0.61 -4.53 -7.53
C PHE A 143 1.90 -3.69 -7.48
N TYR A 144 2.81 -3.87 -8.45
CA TYR A 144 4.03 -3.06 -8.54
C TYR A 144 3.73 -1.59 -8.69
N LYS A 145 2.80 -1.24 -9.59
CA LYS A 145 2.40 0.14 -9.80
C LYS A 145 1.92 0.77 -8.50
N VAL A 146 0.99 0.13 -7.81
CA VAL A 146 0.43 0.64 -6.56
C VAL A 146 1.50 0.74 -5.47
N PHE A 147 2.38 -0.27 -5.36
CA PHE A 147 3.48 -0.26 -4.41
C PHE A 147 4.47 0.89 -4.66
N TYR A 148 4.89 1.09 -5.91
CA TYR A 148 5.81 2.15 -6.27
C TYR A 148 5.16 3.55 -6.17
N ASP A 149 3.91 3.70 -6.59
CA ASP A 149 3.15 4.94 -6.43
C ASP A 149 3.05 5.29 -4.93
N HIS A 150 2.83 4.31 -4.05
CA HIS A 150 2.82 4.47 -2.59
C HIS A 150 4.16 4.95 -2.02
N LEU A 151 5.28 4.49 -2.58
CA LEU A 151 6.63 4.98 -2.23
C LEU A 151 6.94 6.39 -2.78
N GLY A 152 6.07 6.94 -3.63
CA GLY A 152 6.24 8.22 -4.33
C GLY A 152 6.98 8.11 -5.67
N PHE A 153 7.24 6.89 -6.15
CA PHE A 153 7.92 6.63 -7.41
C PHE A 153 6.93 6.61 -8.59
N TYR A 154 7.47 6.54 -9.81
CA TYR A 154 6.68 6.49 -11.03
C TYR A 154 6.22 5.06 -11.33
N GLY A 155 5.26 4.56 -10.56
CA GLY A 155 4.81 3.17 -10.65
C GLY A 155 4.18 2.77 -11.98
N THR A 156 3.86 3.75 -12.84
CA THR A 156 3.37 3.47 -14.21
C THR A 156 4.42 2.76 -15.06
N GLN A 157 5.70 3.02 -14.82
CA GLN A 157 6.82 2.37 -15.53
C GLN A 157 7.75 1.74 -14.50
N ALA A 158 7.69 0.40 -14.40
CA ALA A 158 8.40 -0.33 -13.36
C ALA A 158 9.92 -0.09 -13.38
N HIS A 159 10.55 -0.01 -14.55
CA HIS A 159 11.99 0.25 -14.67
C HIS A 159 12.39 1.66 -14.20
N ILE A 160 11.52 2.67 -14.38
CA ILE A 160 11.74 4.02 -13.83
C ILE A 160 11.56 4.03 -12.31
N ALA A 161 10.54 3.34 -11.79
CA ALA A 161 10.36 3.23 -10.36
C ALA A 161 11.51 2.47 -9.68
N GLU A 162 12.05 1.44 -10.33
CA GLU A 162 13.22 0.69 -9.85
C GLU A 162 14.49 1.56 -9.87
N PHE A 163 14.65 2.41 -10.90
CA PHE A 163 15.68 3.45 -10.90
C PHE A 163 15.54 4.37 -9.68
N GLU A 164 14.35 4.95 -9.44
CA GLU A 164 14.13 5.84 -8.30
C GLU A 164 14.35 5.13 -6.97
N TRP A 165 13.94 3.87 -6.86
CA TRP A 165 14.21 3.00 -5.71
C TRP A 165 15.71 2.81 -5.49
N TRP A 166 16.47 2.54 -6.54
CA TRP A 166 17.93 2.40 -6.49
C TRP A 166 18.61 3.69 -6.04
N VAL A 167 18.25 4.84 -6.64
CA VAL A 167 18.81 6.14 -6.25
C VAL A 167 18.48 6.45 -4.77
N ARG A 168 17.26 6.16 -4.31
CA ARG A 168 16.81 6.45 -2.94
C ARG A 168 17.38 5.51 -1.89
N PHE A 169 17.29 4.20 -2.10
CA PHE A 169 17.59 3.24 -1.04
C PHE A 169 18.98 2.60 -1.16
N ARG A 170 19.50 2.42 -2.39
CA ARG A 170 20.84 1.84 -2.59
C ARG A 170 21.94 2.89 -2.60
N LYS A 171 21.67 4.06 -3.18
CA LYS A 171 22.64 5.16 -3.25
C LYS A 171 22.40 6.22 -2.19
N ASN A 172 21.17 6.37 -1.70
CA ASN A 172 20.81 7.38 -0.71
C ASN A 172 21.16 8.80 -1.17
N ILE A 173 20.86 9.11 -2.44
CA ILE A 173 21.14 10.42 -3.08
C ILE A 173 19.91 10.98 -3.82
N TYR A 174 18.70 10.54 -3.49
CA TYR A 174 17.50 10.87 -4.30
C TYR A 174 17.14 12.36 -4.26
N GLU A 175 17.31 13.02 -3.12
CA GLU A 175 17.05 14.46 -3.04
C GLU A 175 18.11 15.25 -3.81
N GLU A 176 19.39 14.91 -3.62
CA GLU A 176 20.52 15.50 -4.34
C GLU A 176 20.42 15.27 -5.84
N PHE A 177 19.99 14.09 -6.27
CA PHE A 177 19.74 13.75 -7.66
C PHE A 177 18.68 14.68 -8.27
N LYS A 178 17.54 14.89 -7.59
CA LYS A 178 16.50 15.80 -8.07
C LYS A 178 17.01 17.24 -8.19
N GLU A 179 17.83 17.68 -7.24
CA GLU A 179 18.45 19.01 -7.28
C GLU A 179 19.43 19.15 -8.44
N ARG A 180 20.34 18.19 -8.65
CA ARG A 180 21.28 18.19 -9.78
C ARG A 180 20.57 18.10 -11.12
N PHE A 181 19.55 17.25 -11.23
CA PHE A 181 18.74 17.13 -12.43
C PHE A 181 18.09 18.47 -12.79
N PHE A 182 17.55 19.18 -11.80
CA PHE A 182 16.99 20.52 -12.00
C PHE A 182 18.05 21.54 -12.43
N LEU A 183 19.26 21.50 -11.85
CA LEU A 183 20.35 22.40 -12.24
C LEU A 183 20.81 22.18 -13.68
N HIS A 184 20.87 20.93 -14.14
CA HIS A 184 21.30 20.59 -15.50
C HIS A 184 20.23 20.83 -16.56
N THR A 185 18.96 20.53 -16.25
CA THR A 185 17.87 20.56 -17.25
C THR A 185 16.93 21.77 -17.12
N GLY A 186 16.92 22.43 -15.96
CA GLY A 186 15.94 23.46 -15.61
C GLY A 186 14.52 22.92 -15.31
N LYS A 187 14.34 21.60 -15.23
CA LYS A 187 13.04 20.94 -15.06
C LYS A 187 13.03 20.03 -13.85
N ALA A 188 11.86 19.86 -13.22
CA ALA A 188 11.72 19.00 -12.05
C ALA A 188 11.65 17.52 -12.44
N TRP A 189 12.47 16.67 -11.81
CA TRP A 189 12.48 15.22 -12.08
C TRP A 189 11.08 14.57 -11.95
N ILE A 190 10.30 14.95 -10.94
CA ILE A 190 8.96 14.41 -10.69
C ILE A 190 8.02 14.60 -11.88
N GLU A 191 8.20 15.69 -12.64
CA GLU A 191 7.40 16.01 -13.82
C GLU A 191 7.97 15.37 -15.09
N GLU A 192 9.30 15.32 -15.22
CA GLU A 192 9.98 14.84 -16.42
C GLU A 192 10.18 13.33 -16.48
N ARG A 193 10.09 12.59 -15.36
CA ARG A 193 10.21 11.12 -15.33
C ARG A 193 9.20 10.38 -16.23
N ARG A 194 8.11 11.03 -16.65
CA ARG A 194 7.16 10.50 -17.65
C ARG A 194 7.68 10.55 -19.09
N ASN A 195 8.66 11.42 -19.35
CA ASN A 195 9.34 11.63 -20.62
C ASN A 195 10.72 10.94 -20.59
N TYR A 196 10.84 9.80 -19.91
CA TYR A 196 12.12 9.10 -19.70
C TYR A 196 12.84 8.68 -20.99
N PHE A 197 12.13 8.65 -22.12
CA PHE A 197 12.65 8.36 -23.45
C PHE A 197 13.22 9.60 -24.17
N ASP A 198 13.02 10.80 -23.62
CA ASP A 198 13.54 12.05 -24.18
C ASP A 198 15.06 12.12 -23.93
N PRO A 199 15.89 12.28 -24.97
CA PRO A 199 17.34 12.41 -24.83
C PRO A 199 17.77 13.49 -23.84
N ASP A 200 17.06 14.62 -23.76
CA ASP A 200 17.40 15.70 -22.82
C ASP A 200 17.22 15.24 -21.37
N VAL A 201 16.24 14.36 -21.11
CA VAL A 201 16.02 13.76 -19.79
C VAL A 201 17.11 12.75 -19.49
N VAL A 202 17.45 11.88 -20.44
CA VAL A 202 18.52 10.88 -20.29
C VAL A 202 19.86 11.55 -20.02
N ASP A 203 20.23 12.56 -20.81
CA ASP A 203 21.46 13.33 -20.64
C ASP A 203 21.48 14.04 -19.27
N GLY A 204 20.34 14.64 -18.87
CA GLY A 204 20.19 15.25 -17.56
C GLY A 204 20.36 14.28 -16.40
N VAL A 205 19.83 13.05 -16.52
CA VAL A 205 20.03 11.98 -15.54
C VAL A 205 21.47 11.53 -15.51
N ALA A 206 22.09 11.31 -16.66
CA ALA A 206 23.47 10.87 -16.77
C ALA A 206 24.45 11.88 -16.16
N ALA A 207 24.33 13.17 -16.51
CA ALA A 207 25.12 14.25 -15.94
C ALA A 207 24.95 14.37 -14.42
N SER A 208 23.71 14.25 -13.93
CA SER A 208 23.42 14.31 -12.49
C SER A 208 24.07 13.15 -11.72
N LEU A 209 23.99 11.93 -12.25
CA LEU A 209 24.57 10.75 -11.61
C LEU A 209 26.10 10.72 -11.72
N ALA A 210 26.66 11.15 -12.85
CA ALA A 210 28.11 11.28 -13.04
C ALA A 210 28.73 12.19 -11.98
N GLU A 211 28.12 13.37 -11.75
CA GLU A 211 28.56 14.31 -10.73
C GLU A 211 28.42 13.73 -9.31
N LEU A 212 27.30 13.08 -8.99
CA LEU A 212 27.03 12.59 -7.64
C LEU A 212 27.79 11.31 -7.28
N LEU A 213 28.12 10.49 -8.27
CA LEU A 213 28.75 9.18 -8.07
C LEU A 213 30.24 9.14 -8.46
N ASP A 214 30.80 10.27 -8.92
CA ASP A 214 32.19 10.37 -9.40
C ASP A 214 32.50 9.34 -10.50
N ARG A 215 31.66 9.33 -11.55
CA ARG A 215 31.77 8.42 -12.70
C ARG A 215 31.61 9.19 -14.01
N ASP A 216 31.91 8.52 -15.13
CA ASP A 216 31.72 9.10 -16.46
C ASP A 216 30.23 9.12 -16.84
N GLU A 217 29.78 10.16 -17.54
CA GLU A 217 28.38 10.26 -18.01
C GLU A 217 27.97 9.08 -18.90
N SER A 218 28.91 8.54 -19.69
CA SER A 218 28.64 7.39 -20.56
C SER A 218 28.27 6.11 -19.80
N ASP A 219 28.59 6.00 -18.51
CA ASP A 219 28.16 4.89 -17.66
C ASP A 219 26.64 4.89 -17.42
N PHE A 220 25.95 6.01 -17.66
CA PHE A 220 24.54 6.20 -17.29
C PHE A 220 23.60 6.47 -18.47
N LEU A 221 24.11 6.69 -19.69
CA LEU A 221 23.27 7.00 -20.86
C LEU A 221 22.22 5.93 -21.17
N ASN A 222 22.52 4.66 -20.89
CA ASN A 222 21.59 3.55 -21.13
C ASN A 222 20.99 3.01 -19.82
N ILE A 223 21.02 3.76 -18.71
CA ILE A 223 20.63 3.24 -17.40
C ILE A 223 19.19 2.71 -17.37
N PHE A 224 18.25 3.37 -18.05
CA PHE A 224 16.86 2.93 -18.08
C PHE A 224 16.68 1.64 -18.88
N GLU A 225 17.32 1.53 -20.05
CA GLU A 225 17.32 0.32 -20.88
C GLU A 225 17.97 -0.85 -20.15
N ASP A 226 19.08 -0.60 -19.45
CA ASP A 226 19.81 -1.60 -18.66
C ASP A 226 18.97 -2.14 -17.49
N ILE A 227 18.19 -1.28 -16.84
CA ILE A 227 17.27 -1.67 -15.76
C ILE A 227 16.11 -2.47 -16.37
N GLU A 228 15.47 -1.96 -17.42
CA GLU A 228 14.35 -2.64 -18.10
C GLU A 228 14.76 -4.04 -18.60
N ALA A 229 15.93 -4.18 -19.21
CA ALA A 229 16.41 -5.46 -19.72
C ALA A 229 16.74 -6.48 -18.63
N LYS A 230 17.12 -6.02 -17.43
CA LYS A 230 17.43 -6.88 -16.26
C LYS A 230 16.20 -7.08 -15.37
N GLN A 231 15.15 -6.31 -15.58
CA GLN A 231 13.96 -6.35 -14.76
C GLN A 231 13.27 -7.70 -14.91
N SER A 232 13.12 -8.37 -13.77
CA SER A 232 12.30 -9.57 -13.64
C SER A 232 11.34 -9.30 -12.50
N LEU A 233 10.06 -9.12 -12.82
CA LEU A 233 9.03 -8.89 -11.82
C LEU A 233 8.47 -10.24 -11.38
N SER A 234 8.63 -10.55 -10.10
CA SER A 234 8.02 -11.72 -9.47
C SER A 234 7.20 -11.32 -8.24
N VAL A 235 6.42 -12.26 -7.69
CA VAL A 235 5.70 -11.99 -6.42
C VAL A 235 6.70 -11.95 -5.27
N GLU A 236 7.79 -12.72 -5.37
CA GLU A 236 8.83 -12.82 -4.37
C GLU A 236 9.58 -11.50 -4.15
N ASP A 237 9.76 -10.66 -5.18
CA ASP A 237 10.48 -9.39 -5.03
C ASP A 237 9.68 -8.32 -4.26
N LEU A 238 8.35 -8.44 -4.19
CA LEU A 238 7.53 -7.58 -3.31
C LEU A 238 7.67 -7.93 -1.83
N THR A 239 8.37 -9.02 -1.50
CA THR A 239 8.37 -9.61 -0.16
C THR A 239 9.75 -9.73 0.49
N ASN A 240 10.81 -9.36 -0.22
CA ASN A 240 12.21 -9.34 0.25
C ASN A 240 12.78 -7.93 0.29
#